data_AF-A0A1F9REB4-F1
#
_entry.id   AF-A0A1F9REB4-F1
#
_cell.length_a   1.000
_cell.length_b   1.000
_cell.length_c   1.000
_cell.angle_alpha   90.00
_cell.angle_beta   90.00
_cell.angle_gamma   90.00
#
_symmetry.space_group_name_H-M   'P 1'
#
loop_
_entity.id
_entity.type
_entity.pdbx_description
1 polymer ?
#
loop_
_entity_poly.entity_id
_entity_poly.type
_entity_poly.pdbx_seq_one_letter_code
_entity_poly.pdbx_strand_id
1 'polypeptide(L)'
;MKTLILALLTCCAARAAALEEAVITDPGAETAPAQEEVKAPEPPKPPFKPSPEARLAALNLALLLERGGEIPADRLAALAPQLAAFNSAAEQALGAELLADAAAERSKKALQKVRTALQVWFGDNGGKYPPDLAALVPSYLPALPELRLPGHPLTDKVTVINTKKYDADLAKAVTDSGGWLYFSGEESANRGLLVIDCSHKSPAGQEYFKY
;
A
#
# COMPACT_ATOMS: atom_id res chain seq x y z
N MET A 1 -22.78 30.78 50.09
CA MET A 1 -22.50 29.94 51.28
C MET A 1 -21.74 28.71 50.78
N LYS A 2 -20.40 28.77 50.70
CA LYS A 2 -19.43 28.22 51.68
C LYS A 2 -19.72 26.76 52.09
N THR A 3 -19.01 25.80 51.47
CA THR A 3 -18.17 24.85 52.22
C THR A 3 -17.17 24.14 51.29
N LEU A 4 -15.89 24.40 51.54
CA LEU A 4 -14.75 23.56 51.16
C LEU A 4 -14.78 22.27 51.98
N ILE A 5 -14.41 21.13 51.40
CA ILE A 5 -13.70 20.06 52.12
C ILE A 5 -12.51 19.61 51.27
N LEU A 6 -11.33 19.84 51.84
CA LEU A 6 -10.01 19.40 51.43
C LEU A 6 -9.65 18.21 52.35
N ALA A 7 -9.19 17.09 51.81
CA ALA A 7 -8.48 16.08 52.58
C ALA A 7 -7.44 15.37 51.69
N LEU A 8 -6.17 15.64 51.99
CA LEU A 8 -5.02 14.85 51.58
C LEU A 8 -5.09 13.45 52.22
N LEU A 9 -4.64 12.41 51.51
CA LEU A 9 -3.75 11.42 52.14
C LEU A 9 -2.88 10.70 51.08
N THR A 10 -1.58 10.88 51.27
CA THR A 10 -0.44 10.25 50.65
C THR A 10 -0.34 8.78 51.08
N CYS A 11 0.03 7.86 50.18
CA CYS A 11 0.80 6.69 50.58
C CYS A 11 1.64 6.12 49.43
N CYS A 12 2.93 6.03 49.69
CA CYS A 12 3.98 5.48 48.85
C CYS A 12 3.83 3.98 48.60
N ALA A 13 4.25 3.51 47.43
CA ALA A 13 4.85 2.18 47.28
C ALA A 13 5.89 2.21 46.17
N ALA A 14 7.15 2.36 46.58
CA ALA A 14 8.32 2.13 45.75
C ALA A 14 8.36 0.65 45.33
N ARG A 15 8.47 0.38 44.02
CA ARG A 15 8.70 -0.97 43.53
C ARG A 15 10.21 -1.19 43.45
N ALA A 16 10.70 -2.01 44.38
CA ALA A 16 12.08 -2.45 44.43
C ALA A 16 12.42 -3.26 43.16
N ALA A 17 13.58 -2.94 42.59
CA ALA A 17 14.24 -3.72 41.55
C ALA A 17 14.66 -5.08 42.13
N ALA A 18 14.16 -6.16 41.55
CA ALA A 18 14.72 -7.48 41.74
C ALA A 18 15.93 -7.63 40.81
N LEU A 19 17.12 -7.68 41.41
CA LEU A 19 18.33 -8.20 40.80
C LEU A 19 18.17 -9.71 40.66
N GLU A 20 18.04 -10.17 39.43
CA GLU A 20 18.09 -11.59 39.10
C GLU A 20 19.55 -11.99 38.85
N GLU A 21 19.99 -13.01 39.56
CA GLU A 21 21.35 -13.52 39.58
C GLU A 21 21.70 -14.13 38.22
N ALA A 22 22.67 -13.54 37.53
CA ALA A 22 23.25 -14.11 36.32
C ALA A 22 24.10 -15.33 36.68
N VAL A 23 23.59 -16.51 36.35
CA VAL A 23 24.35 -17.76 36.31
C VAL A 23 25.40 -17.64 35.20
N ILE A 24 26.67 -17.69 35.61
CA ILE A 24 27.83 -17.80 34.74
C ILE A 24 27.90 -19.24 34.22
N THR A 25 27.63 -19.44 32.94
CA THR A 25 27.98 -20.67 32.20
C THR A 25 29.16 -20.39 31.27
N ASP A 26 30.15 -21.28 31.33
CA ASP A 26 31.44 -21.32 30.63
C ASP A 26 31.39 -21.12 29.08
N PRO A 27 32.52 -20.72 28.45
CA PRO A 27 32.61 -20.28 27.07
C PRO A 27 32.68 -21.48 26.12
N GLY A 28 31.56 -21.79 25.48
CA GLY A 28 31.47 -22.79 24.43
C GLY A 28 31.48 -22.15 23.04
N ALA A 29 32.58 -22.36 22.31
CA ALA A 29 32.68 -22.29 20.85
C ALA A 29 32.18 -21.00 20.17
N GLU A 30 33.06 -20.02 20.12
CA GLU A 30 33.01 -18.90 19.19
C GLU A 30 33.11 -19.44 17.74
N THR A 31 31.97 -19.80 17.15
CA THR A 31 31.86 -19.97 15.70
C THR A 31 32.22 -18.64 15.06
N ALA A 32 33.39 -18.59 14.44
CA ALA A 32 33.86 -17.45 13.67
C ALA A 32 32.72 -16.92 12.77
N PRO A 33 32.45 -15.61 12.76
CA PRO A 33 31.48 -15.04 11.84
C PRO A 33 31.95 -15.39 10.43
N ALA A 34 31.08 -16.07 9.69
CA ALA A 34 31.25 -16.27 8.26
C ALA A 34 31.52 -14.88 7.67
N GLN A 35 32.72 -14.67 7.16
CA GLN A 35 33.08 -13.46 6.45
C GLN A 35 32.12 -13.37 5.26
N GLU A 36 31.16 -12.43 5.34
CA GLU A 36 30.39 -12.01 4.17
C GLU A 36 31.43 -11.59 3.13
N GLU A 37 31.57 -12.43 2.11
CA GLU A 37 32.41 -12.17 0.95
C GLU A 37 31.93 -10.85 0.36
N VAL A 38 32.69 -9.78 0.61
CA VAL A 38 32.40 -8.43 0.13
C VAL A 38 32.46 -8.50 -1.39
N LYS A 39 31.31 -8.77 -2.01
CA LYS A 39 31.14 -8.83 -3.44
C LYS A 39 31.57 -7.48 -3.98
N ALA A 40 32.63 -7.47 -4.79
CA ALA A 40 33.16 -6.26 -5.39
C ALA A 40 32.00 -5.46 -6.02
N PRO A 41 31.92 -4.14 -5.81
CA PRO A 41 30.82 -3.33 -6.32
C PRO A 41 30.71 -3.55 -7.83
N GLU A 42 29.55 -4.02 -8.28
CA GLU A 42 29.32 -4.24 -9.71
C GLU A 42 29.58 -2.93 -10.46
N PRO A 43 30.28 -2.99 -11.61
CA PRO A 43 30.53 -1.80 -12.41
C PRO A 43 29.20 -1.12 -12.73
N PRO A 44 29.15 0.23 -12.72
CA PRO A 44 27.90 0.96 -12.93
C PRO A 44 27.31 0.56 -14.28
N LYS A 45 26.05 0.11 -14.25
CA LYS A 45 25.32 -0.24 -15.47
C LYS A 45 25.33 0.98 -16.41
N PRO A 46 25.69 0.80 -17.70
CA PRO A 46 25.73 1.93 -18.63
C PRO A 46 24.36 2.61 -18.70
N PRO A 47 24.32 3.94 -18.87
CA PRO A 47 23.06 4.67 -18.92
C PRO A 47 22.21 4.18 -20.09
N PHE A 48 20.96 3.83 -19.81
CA PHE A 48 19.99 3.43 -20.83
C PHE A 48 19.75 4.59 -21.81
N LYS A 49 19.98 4.35 -23.09
CA LYS A 49 19.67 5.29 -24.17
C LYS A 49 18.59 4.66 -25.06
N PRO A 50 17.34 5.11 -24.97
CA PRO A 50 16.28 4.57 -25.83
C PRO A 50 16.60 4.90 -27.29
N SER A 51 16.20 4.00 -28.20
CA SER A 51 16.26 4.29 -29.63
C SER A 51 15.32 5.46 -29.99
N PRO A 52 15.55 6.16 -31.11
CA PRO A 52 14.64 7.21 -31.58
C PRO A 52 13.18 6.73 -31.69
N GLU A 53 12.98 5.51 -32.16
CA GLU A 53 11.66 4.88 -32.33
C GLU A 53 10.99 4.63 -30.98
N ALA A 54 11.72 4.07 -30.01
CA ALA A 54 11.20 3.83 -28.66
C ALA A 54 10.81 5.15 -27.97
N ARG A 55 11.63 6.21 -28.15
CA ARG A 55 11.31 7.54 -27.63
C ARG A 55 10.06 8.13 -28.27
N LEU A 56 9.92 8.00 -29.60
CA LEU A 56 8.74 8.48 -30.32
C LEU A 56 7.48 7.73 -29.89
N ALA A 57 7.56 6.41 -29.73
CA ALA A 57 6.45 5.60 -29.23
C ALA A 57 6.00 6.06 -27.83
N ALA A 58 6.93 6.28 -26.92
CA ALA A 58 6.62 6.77 -25.57
C ALA A 58 5.93 8.15 -25.59
N LEU A 59 6.40 9.08 -26.44
CA LEU A 59 5.79 10.40 -26.61
C LEU A 59 4.36 10.31 -27.18
N ASN A 60 4.15 9.47 -28.19
CA ASN A 60 2.83 9.27 -28.77
C ASN A 60 1.85 8.64 -27.76
N LEU A 61 2.29 7.68 -26.95
CA LEU A 61 1.48 7.09 -25.89
C LEU A 61 1.14 8.11 -24.79
N ALA A 62 2.08 8.98 -24.41
CA ALA A 62 1.82 10.06 -23.47
C ALA A 62 0.76 11.03 -24.03
N LEU A 63 0.88 11.43 -25.29
CA LEU A 63 -0.10 12.29 -25.94
C LEU A 63 -1.48 11.64 -26.05
N LEU A 64 -1.55 10.33 -26.30
CA LEU A 64 -2.80 9.56 -26.28
C LEU A 64 -3.46 9.58 -24.89
N LEU A 65 -2.68 9.52 -23.81
CA LEU A 65 -3.22 9.60 -22.44
C LEU A 65 -3.71 11.02 -22.11
N GLU A 66 -2.99 12.05 -22.54
CA GLU A 66 -3.33 13.44 -22.26
C GLU A 66 -4.53 13.94 -23.07
N ARG A 67 -4.63 13.56 -24.35
CA ARG A 67 -5.63 14.08 -25.30
C ARG A 67 -6.56 13.01 -25.85
N GLY A 68 -6.59 11.83 -25.24
CA GLY A 68 -7.40 10.69 -25.69
C GLY A 68 -8.88 11.01 -25.81
N GLY A 69 -9.42 11.87 -24.94
CA GLY A 69 -10.82 12.32 -24.99
C GLY A 69 -11.18 13.16 -26.22
N GLU A 70 -10.20 13.68 -26.95
CA GLU A 70 -10.40 14.43 -28.20
C GLU A 70 -10.42 13.53 -29.44
N ILE A 71 -10.03 12.25 -29.29
CA ILE A 71 -9.90 11.32 -30.40
C ILE A 71 -11.26 10.64 -30.63
N PRO A 72 -11.76 10.59 -31.88
CA PRO A 72 -12.97 9.85 -32.21
C PRO A 72 -12.91 8.39 -31.72
N ALA A 73 -13.99 7.93 -31.09
CA ALA A 73 -14.04 6.61 -30.45
C ALA A 73 -13.77 5.46 -31.42
N ASP A 74 -14.19 5.57 -32.68
CA ASP A 74 -13.93 4.60 -33.75
C ASP A 74 -12.43 4.48 -34.06
N ARG A 75 -11.69 5.59 -34.02
CA ARG A 75 -10.22 5.59 -34.20
C ARG A 75 -9.50 4.94 -33.03
N LEU A 76 -9.94 5.21 -31.80
CA LEU A 76 -9.38 4.55 -30.62
C LEU A 76 -9.67 3.03 -30.65
N ALA A 77 -10.89 2.65 -31.01
CA ALA A 77 -11.27 1.25 -31.15
C ALA A 77 -10.44 0.54 -32.24
N ALA A 78 -10.15 1.21 -33.35
CA ALA A 78 -9.31 0.67 -34.42
C ALA A 78 -7.85 0.45 -34.01
N LEU A 79 -7.36 1.17 -32.97
CA LEU A 79 -6.01 1.00 -32.41
C LEU A 79 -5.91 -0.08 -31.34
N ALA A 80 -7.05 -0.57 -30.82
CA ALA A 80 -7.08 -1.55 -29.74
C ALA A 80 -6.23 -2.81 -30.01
N PRO A 81 -6.28 -3.47 -31.19
CA PRO A 81 -5.47 -4.67 -31.40
C PRO A 81 -3.97 -4.37 -31.45
N GLN A 82 -3.54 -3.23 -31.99
CA GLN A 82 -2.13 -2.84 -32.04
C GLN A 82 -1.62 -2.48 -30.64
N LEU A 83 -2.42 -1.77 -29.84
CA LEU A 83 -2.08 -1.46 -28.44
C LEU A 83 -2.00 -2.73 -27.60
N ALA A 84 -2.89 -3.69 -27.80
CA ALA A 84 -2.83 -4.99 -27.12
C ALA A 84 -1.55 -5.75 -27.48
N ALA A 85 -1.19 -5.82 -28.77
CA ALA A 85 0.04 -6.46 -29.22
C ALA A 85 1.30 -5.76 -28.67
N PHE A 86 1.32 -4.42 -28.70
CA PHE A 86 2.40 -3.62 -28.12
C PHE A 86 2.54 -3.86 -26.62
N ASN A 87 1.43 -3.82 -25.87
CA ASN A 87 1.43 -4.07 -24.43
C ASN A 87 1.93 -5.48 -24.10
N SER A 88 1.49 -6.50 -24.85
CA SER A 88 1.98 -7.87 -24.68
C SER A 88 3.49 -7.96 -24.92
N ALA A 89 4.02 -7.31 -25.96
CA ALA A 89 5.47 -7.31 -26.23
C ALA A 89 6.25 -6.56 -25.14
N ALA A 90 5.71 -5.44 -24.65
CA ALA A 90 6.29 -4.69 -23.55
C ALA A 90 6.34 -5.50 -22.25
N GLU A 91 5.25 -6.20 -21.91
CA GLU A 91 5.20 -7.06 -20.73
C GLU A 91 6.22 -8.21 -20.79
N GLN A 92 6.35 -8.85 -21.96
CA GLN A 92 7.37 -9.89 -22.17
C GLN A 92 8.79 -9.32 -22.04
N ALA A 93 9.04 -8.12 -22.57
CA ALA A 93 10.36 -7.48 -22.49
C ALA A 93 10.72 -7.00 -21.08
N LEU A 94 9.73 -6.52 -20.31
CA LEU A 94 9.93 -6.10 -18.92
C LEU A 94 10.12 -7.29 -17.97
N GLY A 95 9.44 -8.40 -18.26
CA GLY A 95 9.47 -9.59 -17.41
C GLY A 95 8.59 -9.47 -16.16
N ALA A 96 8.23 -10.63 -15.60
CA ALA A 96 7.28 -10.71 -14.50
C ALA A 96 7.79 -10.05 -13.20
N GLU A 97 9.08 -10.13 -12.92
CA GLU A 97 9.71 -9.56 -11.71
C GLU A 97 9.59 -8.04 -11.68
N LEU A 98 10.05 -7.36 -12.73
CA LEU A 98 10.00 -5.90 -12.82
C LEU A 98 8.56 -5.37 -12.83
N LEU A 99 7.65 -6.09 -13.49
CA LEU A 99 6.22 -5.76 -13.46
C LEU A 99 5.63 -5.89 -12.06
N ALA A 100 5.99 -6.94 -11.31
CA ALA A 100 5.53 -7.15 -9.95
C ALA A 100 6.10 -6.09 -8.99
N ASP A 101 7.37 -5.71 -9.13
CA ASP A 101 7.99 -4.63 -8.36
C ASP A 101 7.31 -3.29 -8.63
N ALA A 102 7.13 -2.94 -9.90
CA ALA A 102 6.47 -1.70 -10.30
C ALA A 102 5.00 -1.66 -9.82
N ALA A 103 4.30 -2.78 -9.87
CA ALA A 103 2.95 -2.93 -9.35
C ALA A 103 2.89 -2.74 -7.83
N ALA A 104 3.84 -3.33 -7.09
CA ALA A 104 3.92 -3.18 -5.64
C ALA A 104 4.16 -1.72 -5.23
N GLU A 105 5.14 -1.05 -5.84
CA GLU A 105 5.44 0.34 -5.56
C GLU A 105 4.30 1.29 -5.93
N ARG A 106 3.63 1.05 -7.07
CA ARG A 106 2.44 1.81 -7.45
C ARG A 106 1.31 1.64 -6.44
N SER A 107 1.09 0.42 -5.97
CA SER A 107 0.02 0.11 -5.02
C SER A 107 0.25 0.74 -3.65
N LYS A 108 1.50 0.76 -3.15
CA LYS A 108 1.87 1.49 -1.93
C LYS A 108 1.60 2.99 -2.05
N LYS A 109 2.00 3.60 -3.17
CA LYS A 109 1.76 5.03 -3.43
C LYS A 109 0.27 5.34 -3.53
N ALA A 110 -0.50 4.48 -4.18
CA ALA A 110 -1.96 4.60 -4.26
C ALA A 110 -2.59 4.52 -2.85
N LEU A 111 -2.20 3.51 -2.06
CA LEU A 111 -2.68 3.33 -0.68
C LEU A 111 -2.35 4.54 0.20
N GLN A 112 -1.11 5.04 0.13
CA GLN A 112 -0.70 6.25 0.84
C GLN A 112 -1.54 7.46 0.43
N LYS A 113 -1.80 7.65 -0.87
CA LYS A 113 -2.63 8.76 -1.37
C LYS A 113 -4.04 8.72 -0.78
N VAL A 114 -4.69 7.55 -0.77
CA VAL A 114 -6.06 7.43 -0.20
C VAL A 114 -6.04 7.57 1.32
N ARG A 115 -5.06 7.01 2.02
CA ARG A 115 -4.89 7.18 3.48
C ARG A 115 -4.71 8.65 3.85
N THR A 116 -3.93 9.42 3.09
CA THR A 116 -3.82 10.87 3.29
C THR A 116 -5.17 11.56 3.10
N ALA A 117 -5.92 11.24 2.05
CA ALA A 117 -7.26 11.80 1.84
C ALA A 117 -8.24 11.49 2.99
N LEU A 118 -8.20 10.26 3.52
CA LEU A 118 -8.97 9.86 4.70
C LEU A 118 -8.58 10.67 5.95
N GLN A 119 -7.29 10.95 6.15
CA GLN A 119 -6.82 11.76 7.29
C GLN A 119 -7.29 13.21 7.19
N VAL A 120 -7.24 13.82 6.00
CA VAL A 120 -7.75 15.19 5.79
C VAL A 120 -9.26 15.22 6.01
N TRP A 121 -10.01 14.26 5.44
CA TRP A 121 -11.45 14.12 5.69
C TRP A 121 -11.75 14.03 7.19
N PHE A 122 -11.02 13.18 7.92
CA PHE A 122 -11.21 12.98 9.35
C PHE A 122 -11.05 14.28 10.14
N GLY A 123 -10.04 15.10 9.79
CA GLY A 123 -9.84 16.42 10.38
C GLY A 123 -11.00 17.37 10.11
N ASP A 124 -11.43 17.47 8.85
CA ASP A 124 -12.50 18.38 8.43
C ASP A 124 -13.89 17.98 8.98
N ASN A 125 -14.11 16.69 9.23
CA ASN A 125 -15.39 16.12 9.65
C ASN A 125 -15.47 15.81 11.15
N GLY A 126 -14.67 16.51 11.97
CA GLY A 126 -14.77 16.44 13.43
C GLY A 126 -14.39 15.08 14.01
N GLY A 127 -13.37 14.43 13.44
CA GLY A 127 -12.88 13.14 13.89
C GLY A 127 -13.76 11.96 13.47
N LYS A 128 -14.47 12.08 12.34
CA LYS A 128 -15.29 11.01 11.78
C LYS A 128 -14.78 10.59 10.40
N TYR A 129 -14.51 9.30 10.26
CA TYR A 129 -14.21 8.69 8.96
C TYR A 129 -15.48 8.59 8.09
N PRO A 130 -15.35 8.67 6.74
CA PRO A 130 -16.50 8.57 5.86
C PRO A 130 -17.11 7.15 5.90
N PRO A 131 -18.41 7.00 5.62
CA PRO A 131 -19.03 5.67 5.56
C PRO A 131 -18.56 4.85 4.34
N ASP A 132 -18.09 5.53 3.29
CA ASP A 132 -17.60 4.95 2.05
C ASP A 132 -16.50 5.84 1.42
N LEU A 133 -15.58 5.25 0.65
CA LEU A 133 -14.48 5.98 0.00
C LEU A 133 -14.95 6.89 -1.14
N ALA A 134 -16.12 6.64 -1.74
CA ALA A 134 -16.69 7.51 -2.76
C ALA A 134 -16.88 8.95 -2.26
N ALA A 135 -17.07 9.14 -0.95
CA ALA A 135 -17.18 10.46 -0.33
C ALA A 135 -15.91 11.31 -0.48
N LEU A 136 -14.74 10.69 -0.67
CA LEU A 136 -13.48 11.40 -0.86
C LEU A 136 -13.39 12.10 -2.22
N VAL A 137 -14.21 11.70 -3.20
CA VAL A 137 -14.18 12.19 -4.58
C VAL A 137 -15.34 13.18 -4.79
N PRO A 138 -15.12 14.35 -5.43
CA PRO A 138 -13.86 14.84 -5.99
C PRO A 138 -13.01 15.69 -5.02
N SER A 139 -13.53 15.98 -3.82
CA SER A 139 -12.99 17.05 -2.95
C SER A 139 -11.61 16.76 -2.38
N TYR A 140 -11.32 15.51 -2.04
CA TYR A 140 -10.04 15.08 -1.45
C TYR A 140 -9.18 14.28 -2.43
N LEU A 141 -9.82 13.66 -3.42
CA LEU A 141 -9.19 12.93 -4.51
C LEU A 141 -9.91 13.24 -5.83
N PRO A 142 -9.19 13.44 -6.95
CA PRO A 142 -9.84 13.64 -8.24
C PRO A 142 -10.61 12.39 -8.71
N ALA A 143 -10.10 11.21 -8.37
CA ALA A 143 -10.71 9.90 -8.55
C ALA A 143 -10.05 8.92 -7.57
N LEU A 144 -10.73 7.80 -7.29
CA LEU A 144 -10.13 6.72 -6.52
C LEU A 144 -9.05 6.03 -7.39
N PRO A 145 -7.83 5.79 -6.86
CA PRO A 145 -6.80 5.15 -7.66
C PRO A 145 -7.15 3.70 -7.99
N GLU A 146 -6.98 3.32 -9.26
CA GLU A 146 -7.04 1.93 -9.69
C GLU A 146 -5.79 1.16 -9.23
N LEU A 147 -5.99 -0.07 -8.79
CA LEU A 147 -4.94 -1.01 -8.43
C LEU A 147 -4.69 -1.98 -9.58
N ARG A 148 -3.40 -2.20 -9.87
CA ARG A 148 -2.92 -3.22 -10.80
C ARG A 148 -1.99 -4.14 -10.05
N LEU A 149 -2.52 -5.25 -9.53
CA LEU A 149 -1.75 -6.27 -8.83
C LEU A 149 -1.49 -7.47 -9.76
N PRO A 150 -0.37 -8.19 -9.60
CA PRO A 150 -0.13 -9.43 -10.33
C PRO A 150 -1.28 -10.42 -10.11
N GLY A 151 -1.85 -10.95 -11.19
CA GLY A 151 -2.94 -11.93 -11.14
C GLY A 151 -4.35 -11.34 -10.94
N HIS A 152 -4.50 -10.01 -10.87
CA HIS A 152 -5.80 -9.35 -10.72
C HIS A 152 -6.09 -8.39 -11.88
N PRO A 153 -7.37 -8.19 -12.25
CA PRO A 153 -7.75 -7.15 -13.20
C PRO A 153 -7.46 -5.76 -12.64
N LEU A 154 -7.25 -4.78 -13.51
CA LEU A 154 -7.20 -3.37 -13.12
C LEU A 154 -8.55 -2.97 -12.52
N THR A 155 -8.57 -2.48 -11.28
CA THR A 155 -9.82 -2.11 -10.61
C THR A 155 -9.62 -1.09 -9.49
N ASP A 156 -10.62 -0.24 -9.27
CA ASP A 156 -10.75 0.65 -8.11
C ASP A 156 -11.88 0.19 -7.16
N LYS A 157 -12.39 -1.03 -7.34
CA LYS A 157 -13.53 -1.53 -6.57
C LYS A 157 -13.25 -1.50 -5.07
N VAL A 158 -14.24 -1.03 -4.30
CA VAL A 158 -14.17 -0.97 -2.84
C VAL A 158 -15.11 -2.02 -2.23
N THR A 159 -14.57 -2.85 -1.35
CA THR A 159 -15.34 -3.70 -0.45
C THR A 159 -15.41 -3.02 0.91
N VAL A 160 -16.61 -2.57 1.30
CA VAL A 160 -16.85 -1.91 2.58
C VAL A 160 -17.18 -2.93 3.65
N ILE A 161 -16.41 -2.95 4.73
CA ILE A 161 -16.61 -3.76 5.92
C ILE A 161 -17.23 -2.90 7.02
N ASN A 162 -18.52 -3.08 7.24
CA ASN A 162 -19.30 -2.33 8.22
C ASN A 162 -19.53 -3.10 9.54
N THR A 163 -18.71 -4.10 9.84
CA THR A 163 -18.88 -4.99 11.00
C THR A 163 -17.56 -5.15 11.77
N LYS A 164 -17.64 -5.44 13.07
CA LYS A 164 -16.49 -5.81 13.92
C LYS A 164 -16.00 -7.26 13.77
N LYS A 165 -16.58 -8.04 12.86
CA LYS A 165 -16.32 -9.49 12.69
C LYS A 165 -14.83 -9.80 12.48
N TYR A 166 -14.09 -8.90 11.86
CA TYR A 166 -12.70 -9.10 11.44
C TYR A 166 -11.71 -8.35 12.33
N ASP A 167 -12.14 -7.78 13.46
CA ASP A 167 -11.27 -6.99 14.34
C ASP A 167 -10.12 -7.81 14.92
N ALA A 168 -10.35 -9.07 15.23
CA ALA A 168 -9.33 -9.97 15.77
C ALA A 168 -8.38 -10.51 14.69
N ASP A 169 -8.78 -10.49 13.42
CA ASP A 169 -8.03 -11.11 12.32
C ASP A 169 -8.47 -10.51 10.97
N LEU A 170 -7.70 -9.51 10.52
CA LEU A 170 -7.92 -8.80 9.26
C LEU A 170 -7.84 -9.74 8.05
N ALA A 171 -7.03 -10.80 8.09
CA ALA A 171 -6.84 -11.69 6.95
C ALA A 171 -8.14 -12.38 6.54
N LYS A 172 -9.09 -12.59 7.48
CA LYS A 172 -10.41 -13.15 7.20
C LYS A 172 -11.34 -12.23 6.43
N ALA A 173 -11.03 -10.94 6.34
CA ALA A 173 -11.76 -9.99 5.51
C ALA A 173 -11.28 -10.00 4.06
N VAL A 174 -10.05 -10.45 3.80
CA VAL A 174 -9.43 -10.46 2.47
C VAL A 174 -10.10 -11.51 1.58
N THR A 175 -10.56 -11.08 0.42
CA THR A 175 -11.27 -11.89 -0.59
C THR A 175 -10.50 -12.04 -1.90
N ASP A 176 -9.30 -11.44 -1.99
CA ASP A 176 -8.47 -11.47 -3.18
C ASP A 176 -9.14 -10.84 -4.42
N SER A 177 -9.91 -9.77 -4.23
CA SER A 177 -10.49 -9.05 -5.37
C SER A 177 -9.46 -8.22 -6.14
N GLY A 178 -8.33 -7.89 -5.51
CA GLY A 178 -7.31 -6.97 -6.03
C GLY A 178 -7.68 -5.49 -5.91
N GLY A 179 -8.84 -5.17 -5.33
CA GLY A 179 -9.32 -3.82 -5.06
C GLY A 179 -8.99 -3.32 -3.66
N TRP A 180 -9.84 -2.43 -3.16
CA TRP A 180 -9.73 -1.83 -1.84
C TRP A 180 -10.62 -2.53 -0.82
N LEU A 181 -10.15 -2.63 0.41
CA LEU A 181 -10.96 -3.08 1.54
C LEU A 181 -10.96 -2.00 2.62
N TYR A 182 -12.14 -1.47 2.92
CA TYR A 182 -12.33 -0.30 3.79
C TYR A 182 -13.23 -0.63 4.97
N PHE A 183 -12.76 -0.36 6.19
CA PHE A 183 -13.50 -0.62 7.42
C PHE A 183 -14.25 0.63 7.88
N SER A 184 -15.58 0.63 7.72
CA SER A 184 -16.44 1.78 8.10
C SER A 184 -17.30 1.54 9.33
N GLY A 185 -17.32 0.31 9.87
CA GLY A 185 -18.15 -0.07 11.00
C GLY A 185 -17.88 0.78 12.23
N GLU A 186 -18.93 1.41 12.80
CA GLU A 186 -18.76 2.33 13.94
C GLU A 186 -18.26 1.64 15.21
N GLU A 187 -18.59 0.36 15.37
CA GLU A 187 -18.14 -0.49 16.48
C GLU A 187 -16.82 -1.22 16.22
N SER A 188 -16.24 -1.10 15.02
CA SER A 188 -15.01 -1.81 14.66
C SER A 188 -13.79 -1.05 15.19
N ALA A 189 -12.87 -1.77 15.84
CA ALA A 189 -11.57 -1.24 16.23
C ALA A 189 -10.73 -0.80 15.02
N ASN A 190 -11.05 -1.31 13.83
CA ASN A 190 -10.41 -0.97 12.57
C ASN A 190 -11.15 0.15 11.82
N ARG A 191 -12.09 0.89 12.44
CA ARG A 191 -12.79 1.99 11.76
C ARG A 191 -11.80 2.98 11.13
N GLY A 192 -11.99 3.26 9.83
CA GLY A 192 -11.12 4.12 9.04
C GLY A 192 -9.92 3.40 8.43
N LEU A 193 -9.69 2.12 8.74
CA LEU A 193 -8.63 1.33 8.14
C LEU A 193 -8.93 1.07 6.67
N LEU A 194 -7.91 1.31 5.84
CA LEU A 194 -7.89 0.97 4.44
C LEU A 194 -6.72 0.02 4.17
N VAL A 195 -7.00 -1.10 3.52
CA VAL A 195 -6.01 -2.07 3.06
C VAL A 195 -6.28 -2.47 1.61
N ILE A 196 -5.29 -3.10 0.99
CA ILE A 196 -5.43 -3.71 -0.33
C ILE A 196 -6.05 -5.11 -0.16
N ASP A 197 -7.07 -5.44 -0.94
CA ASP A 197 -7.77 -6.72 -0.88
C ASP A 197 -7.01 -7.81 -1.66
N CYS A 198 -5.85 -8.21 -1.13
CA CYS A 198 -4.99 -9.23 -1.72
C CYS A 198 -4.07 -9.89 -0.67
N SER A 199 -4.17 -11.22 -0.57
CA SER A 199 -3.39 -12.10 0.30
C SER A 199 -2.06 -12.53 -0.31
N HIS A 200 -1.87 -12.32 -1.62
CA HIS A 200 -0.62 -12.62 -2.30
C HIS A 200 0.54 -11.78 -1.75
N LYS A 201 1.74 -12.35 -1.85
CA LYS A 201 2.98 -11.67 -1.46
C LYS A 201 3.50 -10.82 -2.62
N SER A 202 3.95 -9.63 -2.27
CA SER A 202 4.78 -8.81 -3.14
C SER A 202 6.18 -9.41 -3.30
N PRO A 203 7.00 -8.91 -4.26
CA PRO A 203 8.38 -9.36 -4.42
C PRO A 203 9.24 -9.23 -3.15
N ALA A 204 8.92 -8.27 -2.28
CA ALA A 204 9.56 -8.12 -0.97
C ALA A 204 9.11 -9.15 0.08
N GLY A 205 8.24 -10.11 -0.27
CA GLY A 205 7.76 -11.18 0.61
C GLY A 205 6.60 -10.81 1.54
N GLN A 206 6.18 -9.54 1.58
CA GLN A 206 5.07 -9.05 2.38
C GLN A 206 3.74 -9.17 1.62
N GLU A 207 2.69 -9.62 2.32
CA GLU A 207 1.32 -9.70 1.80
C GLU A 207 0.75 -8.29 1.58
N TYR A 208 0.05 -8.07 0.45
CA TYR A 208 -0.44 -6.74 0.07
C TYR A 208 -1.39 -6.11 1.10
N PHE A 209 -2.26 -6.88 1.73
CA PHE A 209 -3.16 -6.37 2.78
C PHE A 209 -2.44 -5.89 4.04
N LYS A 210 -1.13 -6.18 4.19
CA LYS A 210 -0.29 -5.75 5.31
C LYS A 210 0.51 -4.47 5.03
N TYR A 211 0.31 -3.82 3.89
CA TYR A 211 0.95 -2.55 3.53
C TYR A 211 0.41 -1.35 4.34
#